data_AF-A0A7V5UIX2-F1
#
_entry.id   AF-A0A7V5UIX2-F1
#
_cell.length_a   1.000
_cell.length_b   1.000
_cell.length_c   1.000
_cell.angle_alpha   90.00
_cell.angle_beta   90.00
_cell.angle_gamma   90.00
#
_symmetry.space_group_name_H-M   'P 1'
#
loop_
_entity.id
_entity.type
_entity.pdbx_description
1 polymer ?
#
loop_
_entity_poly.entity_id
_entity_poly.type
_entity_poly.pdbx_seq_one_letter_code
_entity_poly.pdbx_strand_id
1 'polypeptide(L)'
;RQIELLEERGLMWLGSGLTDPDVSLAASLVLYRAYGLEKPAALNGPQFLDQDLLQRPLAIDGGVAEVPSGPGLGVDIDESALVRAG
;
A
#
# COMPACT_ATOMS: atom_id res chain seq x y z
N ARG A 1 7.08 -11.08 9.83
CA ARG A 1 8.22 -11.28 10.77
C ARG A 1 8.37 -10.13 11.74
N GLN A 2 8.58 -8.88 11.29
CA GLN A 2 8.66 -7.75 12.25
C GLN A 2 7.34 -7.51 13.00
N ILE A 3 6.20 -7.51 12.30
CA ILE A 3 4.87 -7.38 12.93
C ILE A 3 4.64 -8.51 13.95
N GLU A 4 4.80 -9.76 13.53
CA GLU A 4 4.67 -10.94 14.41
C GLU A 4 5.56 -10.82 15.67
N LEU A 5 6.82 -10.39 15.53
CA LEU A 5 7.76 -10.22 16.64
C LEU A 5 7.28 -9.20 17.68
N LEU A 6 6.62 -8.13 17.22
CA LEU A 6 6.04 -7.09 18.05
C LEU A 6 4.77 -7.62 18.73
N GLU A 7 3.88 -8.26 17.99
CA GLU A 7 2.64 -8.86 18.51
C GLU A 7 2.94 -9.92 19.59
N GLU A 8 3.90 -10.81 19.35
CA GLU A 8 4.36 -11.82 20.31
C GLU A 8 4.89 -11.21 21.62
N ARG A 9 5.37 -9.97 21.60
CA ARG A 9 5.86 -9.23 22.77
C ARG A 9 4.83 -8.26 23.35
N GLY A 10 3.62 -8.23 22.82
CA GLY A 10 2.60 -7.26 23.23
C GLY A 10 2.99 -5.80 22.93
N LEU A 11 3.84 -5.59 21.93
CA LEU A 11 4.21 -4.26 21.45
C LEU A 11 3.31 -3.84 20.30
N MET A 12 2.99 -2.55 20.23
CA MET A 12 2.26 -1.98 19.10
C MET A 12 3.14 -1.83 17.85
N TRP A 13 2.50 -1.68 16.70
CA TRP A 13 3.16 -1.36 15.43
C TRP A 13 2.35 -0.31 14.65
N LEU A 14 3.02 0.40 13.75
CA LEU A 14 2.44 1.42 12.87
C LEU A 14 2.91 1.16 11.44
N GLY A 15 2.02 1.33 10.47
CA GLY A 15 2.36 1.30 9.05
C GLY A 15 2.90 2.65 8.58
N SER A 16 4.06 2.66 7.92
CA SER A 16 4.65 3.86 7.31
C SER A 16 5.22 3.51 5.95
N GLY A 17 4.98 4.39 4.98
CA GLY A 17 5.63 4.36 3.67
C GLY A 17 6.74 5.41 3.58
N LEU A 18 7.43 5.43 2.44
CA LEU A 18 8.47 6.40 2.11
C LEU A 18 8.16 7.05 0.75
N THR A 19 6.96 7.63 0.62
CA THR A 19 6.45 8.15 -0.65
C THR A 19 6.49 7.07 -1.74
N ASP A 20 5.97 5.91 -1.39
CA ASP A 20 5.95 4.73 -2.25
C ASP A 20 5.04 4.91 -3.48
N PRO A 21 5.43 4.39 -4.67
CA PRO A 21 4.53 4.28 -5.80
C PRO A 21 3.37 3.34 -5.50
N ASP A 22 2.28 3.49 -6.26
CA ASP A 22 1.02 2.76 -6.14
C ASP A 22 1.18 1.21 -6.08
N VAL A 23 2.17 0.63 -6.76
CA VAL A 23 2.50 -0.81 -6.64
C VAL A 23 2.98 -1.19 -5.24
N SER A 24 3.91 -0.42 -4.66
CA SER A 24 4.45 -0.66 -3.31
C SER A 24 3.39 -0.33 -2.24
N LEU A 25 2.56 0.68 -2.51
CA LEU A 25 1.40 1.01 -1.70
C LEU A 25 0.40 -0.15 -1.64
N ALA A 26 0.06 -0.78 -2.78
CA ALA A 26 -0.83 -1.94 -2.81
C ALA A 26 -0.28 -3.09 -1.96
N ALA A 27 1.03 -3.37 -2.02
CA ALA A 27 1.67 -4.38 -1.18
C ALA A 27 1.56 -4.07 0.32
N SER A 28 1.75 -2.80 0.70
CA SER A 28 1.57 -2.34 2.08
C SER A 28 0.13 -2.52 2.56
N LEU A 29 -0.88 -2.17 1.74
CA LEU A 29 -2.30 -2.33 2.06
C LEU A 29 -2.68 -3.80 2.30
N VAL A 30 -2.22 -4.70 1.41
CA VAL A 30 -2.47 -6.14 1.54
C VAL A 30 -1.81 -6.70 2.81
N LEU A 31 -0.55 -6.33 3.08
CA LEU A 31 0.16 -6.72 4.29
C LEU A 31 -0.58 -6.24 5.55
N TYR A 32 -0.97 -4.96 5.59
CA TYR A 32 -1.61 -4.38 6.77
C TYR A 32 -3.01 -4.94 7.01
N ARG A 33 -3.75 -5.29 5.95
CA ARG A 33 -5.01 -6.03 6.07
C ARG A 33 -4.80 -7.41 6.68
N ALA A 34 -3.77 -8.14 6.26
CA ALA A 34 -3.49 -9.48 6.74
C ALA A 34 -3.17 -9.52 8.25
N TYR A 35 -2.58 -8.45 8.78
CA TYR A 35 -2.24 -8.31 10.21
C TYR A 35 -3.24 -7.42 10.99
N GLY A 36 -4.33 -6.96 10.36
CA GLY A 36 -5.36 -6.19 11.05
C GLY A 36 -4.86 -4.88 11.68
N LEU A 37 -4.14 -4.04 10.91
CA LEU A 37 -3.64 -2.75 11.40
C LEU A 37 -4.74 -1.93 12.12
N GLU A 38 -4.51 -1.60 13.39
CA GLU A 38 -5.49 -0.92 14.24
C GLU A 38 -5.38 0.62 14.23
N LYS A 39 -4.24 1.15 13.79
CA LYS A 39 -3.94 2.60 13.79
C LYS A 39 -3.79 3.13 12.37
N PRO A 40 -4.15 4.40 12.10
CA PRO A 40 -3.92 5.00 10.78
C PRO A 40 -2.47 4.85 10.32
N ALA A 41 -2.29 4.49 9.05
CA ALA A 41 -0.97 4.38 8.43
C ALA A 41 -0.49 5.73 7.87
N ALA A 42 0.82 5.94 7.86
CA ALA A 42 1.46 7.08 7.20
C ALA A 42 1.87 6.70 5.76
N LEU A 43 0.88 6.59 4.88
CA LEU A 43 1.07 6.22 3.47
C LEU A 43 0.76 7.42 2.58
N ASN A 44 1.81 8.12 2.14
CA ASN A 44 1.72 9.45 1.55
C ASN A 44 2.07 9.52 0.06
N GLY A 45 2.46 8.40 -0.58
CA GLY A 45 2.84 8.36 -2.00
C GLY A 45 1.90 9.15 -2.93
N PRO A 46 0.58 8.91 -2.88
CA PRO A 46 -0.40 9.61 -3.74
C PRO A 46 -0.48 11.13 -3.54
N GLN A 47 0.11 11.68 -2.47
CA GLN A 47 0.15 13.12 -2.23
C GLN A 47 1.30 13.81 -2.98
N PHE A 48 2.32 13.06 -3.41
CA PHE A 48 3.56 13.60 -3.95
C PHE A 48 3.91 13.05 -5.35
N LEU A 49 3.38 11.90 -5.73
CA LEU A 49 3.59 11.29 -7.04
C LEU A 49 2.43 11.65 -7.97
N ASP A 50 2.75 12.05 -9.20
CA ASP A 50 1.80 12.50 -10.22
C ASP A 50 1.48 11.44 -11.29
N GLN A 51 2.13 10.28 -11.21
CA GLN A 51 1.96 9.16 -12.12
C GLN A 51 1.52 7.90 -11.38
N ASP A 52 0.50 7.24 -11.93
CA ASP A 52 0.10 5.90 -11.56
C ASP A 52 0.79 4.87 -12.50
N LEU A 53 1.29 3.78 -11.91
CA LEU A 53 1.82 2.61 -12.63
C LEU A 53 0.77 1.50 -12.75
N LEU A 54 -0.40 1.64 -12.11
CA LEU A 54 -1.49 0.67 -12.17
C LEU A 54 -2.49 1.00 -13.29
N GLN A 55 -3.05 -0.03 -13.94
CA GLN A 55 -4.13 0.13 -14.93
C GLN A 55 -5.39 0.78 -14.33
N ARG A 56 -5.62 0.52 -13.04
CA ARG A 56 -6.69 1.11 -12.24
C ARG A 56 -6.06 1.69 -10.97
N PRO A 57 -6.16 3.01 -10.75
CA PRO A 57 -5.65 3.64 -9.54
C PRO A 57 -6.27 3.04 -8.29
N LEU A 58 -5.56 3.10 -7.17
CA LEU A 58 -6.10 2.71 -5.87
C LEU A 58 -7.25 3.65 -5.49
N ALA A 59 -8.35 3.08 -5.01
CA ALA A 59 -9.48 3.87 -4.53
C ALA A 59 -9.14 4.45 -3.15
N ILE A 60 -9.03 5.78 -3.08
CA ILE A 60 -8.75 6.52 -1.84
C ILE A 60 -9.79 7.63 -1.70
N ASP A 61 -10.53 7.60 -0.59
CA ASP A 61 -11.53 8.62 -0.26
C ASP A 61 -11.44 9.00 1.22
N GLY A 62 -11.48 10.29 1.52
CA GLY A 62 -11.45 10.79 2.91
C GLY A 62 -10.25 10.32 3.75
N GLY A 63 -9.11 10.00 3.13
CA GLY A 63 -7.94 9.44 3.83
C GLY A 63 -8.02 7.94 4.11
N VAL A 64 -8.99 7.24 3.52
CA VAL A 64 -9.16 5.79 3.60
C VAL A 64 -8.89 5.18 2.23
N ALA A 65 -7.94 4.25 2.18
CA ALA A 65 -7.67 3.46 0.98
C ALA A 65 -8.43 2.13 1.03
N GLU A 66 -9.07 1.76 -0.09
CA GLU A 66 -9.62 0.42 -0.26
C GLU A 66 -8.46 -0.57 -0.47
N VAL A 67 -8.47 -1.69 0.27
CA VAL A 67 -7.46 -2.72 0.09
C VAL A 67 -7.80 -3.54 -1.16
N PRO A 68 -6.89 -3.65 -2.15
CA PRO A 68 -7.12 -4.44 -3.34
C PRO A 68 -7.48 -5.89 -3.02
N SER A 69 -8.27 -6.49 -3.90
CA SER A 69 -8.70 -7.89 -3.77
C SER A 69 -8.32 -8.69 -5.01
N GLY A 70 -8.22 -10.01 -4.86
CA GLY A 70 -7.81 -10.92 -5.92
C GLY A 70 -6.40 -11.50 -5.72
N PRO A 71 -5.87 -12.21 -6.72
CA PRO A 71 -4.58 -12.87 -6.63
C PRO A 71 -3.41 -11.89 -6.50
N GLY A 72 -2.36 -12.31 -5.78
CA GLY A 72 -1.15 -11.49 -5.62
C GLY A 72 -1.43 -10.19 -4.88
N LEU A 73 -1.12 -9.06 -5.50
CA LEU A 73 -1.39 -7.72 -4.95
C LEU A 73 -2.80 -7.19 -5.26
N GLY A 74 -3.61 -7.92 -6.05
CA GLY A 74 -4.95 -7.48 -6.44
C GLY A 74 -4.99 -6.29 -7.42
N VAL A 75 -3.87 -6.00 -8.09
CA VAL A 75 -3.71 -4.88 -9.02
C VAL A 75 -2.96 -5.33 -10.28
N ASP A 76 -3.20 -4.62 -11.39
CA ASP A 76 -2.57 -4.87 -12.70
C ASP A 76 -1.70 -3.68 -13.09
N ILE A 77 -0.50 -3.93 -13.66
CA ILE A 77 0.43 -2.88 -14.10
C ILE A 77 0.01 -2.31 -15.46
N ASP A 78 0.09 -0.98 -15.61
CA ASP A 78 0.13 -0.32 -16.92
C ASP A 78 1.58 -0.34 -17.44
N GLU A 79 1.87 -1.33 -18.28
CA GLU A 79 3.18 -1.49 -18.93
C GLU A 79 3.58 -0.24 -19.74
N SER A 80 2.63 0.50 -20.30
CA SER A 80 2.93 1.72 -21.03
C SER A 80 3.36 2.84 -20.08
N ALA A 81 2.75 2.93 -18.89
CA ALA A 81 3.18 3.87 -17.84
C ALA A 81 4.57 3.50 -17.31
N LEU A 82 4.82 2.21 -17.09
CA LEU A 82 6.11 1.72 -16.65
C LEU A 82 7.24 2.10 -17.63
N VAL A 83 7.01 1.92 -18.94
CA VAL A 83 7.98 2.33 -19.97
C VAL A 83 8.20 3.85 -20.01
N ARG A 84 7.19 4.67 -19.69
CA ARG A 84 7.35 6.14 -19.63
C ARG A 84 8.13 6.61 -18.40
N ALA A 85 8.11 5.84 -17.32
CA ALA A 85 8.71 6.20 -16.04
C ALA A 85 10.21 5.82 -15.90
N GLY A 86 10.73 4.96 -16.80
CA GLY A 86 12.12 4.52 -16.84
C GLY A 86 12.97 5.27 -17.86
#